data_AF-A0A2N5A2F9-F1
#
_entry.id   AF-A0A2N5A2F9-F1
#
_cell.length_a   1.000
_cell.length_b   1.000
_cell.length_c   1.000
_cell.angle_alpha   90.00
_cell.angle_beta   90.00
_cell.angle_gamma   90.00
#
_symmetry.space_group_name_H-M   'P 1'
#
loop_
_entity.id
_entity.type
_entity.pdbx_description
1 polymer ?
#
loop_
_entity_poly.entity_id
_entity_poly.type
_entity_poly.pdbx_seq_one_letter_code
_entity_poly.pdbx_strand_id
1 'polypeptide(L)'
;AGVIFRYYDPRPKLMGMRTNLFRRMHRKIVVIDDTTAFVGGINYSAEHMSDYGPEAKQDYAVQVEGPVVLDILQFELENLPNSETARRWWRRRRHQPEINQTPGEAQALFIWRDNQDHRDDIERHYLKMLTSARREVIIANAYFFPGYRLLHAMRNAA
;
A
#
# COMPACT_ATOMS: atom_id res chain seq x y z
N ALA A 1 -20.29 18.91 6.63
CA ALA A 1 -18.93 18.49 6.24
C ALA A 1 -18.03 18.56 7.46
N GLY A 2 -17.19 17.55 7.68
CA GLY A 2 -16.23 17.53 8.79
C GLY A 2 -14.98 16.80 8.35
N VAL A 3 -13.82 17.33 8.70
CA VAL A 3 -12.52 16.70 8.43
C VAL A 3 -11.94 16.23 9.76
N ILE A 4 -11.58 14.95 9.83
CA ILE A 4 -10.94 14.37 11.01
C ILE A 4 -9.46 14.17 10.69
N PHE A 5 -8.62 15.06 11.23
CA PHE A 5 -7.17 14.88 11.15
C PHE A 5 -6.69 13.95 12.25
N ARG A 6 -5.81 13.01 11.88
CA ARG A 6 -5.14 12.11 12.82
C ARG A 6 -3.67 12.05 12.50
N TYR A 7 -2.84 12.17 13.52
CA TYR A 7 -1.39 12.05 13.40
C TYR A 7 -0.96 10.64 13.72
N TYR A 8 -0.10 10.08 12.87
CA TYR A 8 0.55 8.81 13.14
C TYR A 8 1.56 8.98 14.29
N ASP A 9 1.34 8.32 15.43
CA ASP A 9 2.31 8.23 16.54
C ASP A 9 2.69 6.76 16.77
N PRO A 10 3.90 6.31 16.36
CA PRO A 10 4.16 4.90 16.19
C PRO A 10 4.11 4.06 17.48
N ARG A 11 4.48 4.56 18.67
CA ARG A 11 4.31 3.89 20.00
C ARG A 11 4.62 4.86 21.16
N PRO A 12 4.01 4.67 22.35
CA PRO A 12 4.42 5.37 23.57
C PRO A 12 5.88 5.05 23.96
N LYS A 13 6.52 5.98 24.69
CA LYS A 13 7.90 5.83 25.18
C LYS A 13 8.01 4.56 26.05
N LEU A 14 9.00 3.72 25.78
CA LEU A 14 9.35 2.61 26.67
C LEU A 14 10.53 3.07 27.54
N MET A 15 10.36 3.08 28.87
CA MET A 15 11.40 3.55 29.82
C MET A 15 11.98 4.94 29.46
N GLY A 16 11.13 5.87 29.00
CA GLY A 16 11.55 7.22 28.60
C GLY A 16 12.20 7.33 27.20
N MET A 17 12.49 6.21 26.54
CA MET A 17 13.17 6.17 25.24
C MET A 17 12.20 5.87 24.09
N ARG A 18 12.34 6.60 22.96
CA ARG A 18 11.62 6.30 21.72
C ARG A 18 12.39 5.24 20.93
N THR A 19 11.93 3.99 20.96
CA THR A 19 12.55 2.85 20.27
C THR A 19 12.26 2.81 18.75
N ASN A 20 11.48 3.76 18.22
CA ASN A 20 10.97 3.76 16.84
C ASN A 20 11.47 4.95 15.98
N LEU A 21 12.65 5.51 16.26
CA LEU A 21 13.19 6.70 15.58
C LEU A 21 13.24 6.60 14.04
N PHE A 22 13.37 5.40 13.49
CA PHE A 22 13.44 5.17 12.03
C PHE A 22 12.15 4.65 11.41
N ARG A 23 11.07 4.50 12.18
CA ARG A 23 9.78 3.99 11.66
C ARG A 23 8.93 5.15 11.17
N ARG A 24 8.51 5.07 9.90
CA ARG A 24 7.64 6.05 9.26
C ARG A 24 6.47 5.34 8.59
N MET A 25 5.33 6.00 8.57
CA MET A 25 4.21 5.58 7.74
C MET A 25 4.48 6.08 6.31
N HIS A 26 4.68 5.15 5.38
CA HIS A 26 5.05 5.46 3.99
C HIS A 26 3.92 5.18 2.99
N ARG A 27 2.71 4.89 3.48
CA ARG A 27 1.54 4.56 2.65
C ARG A 27 0.83 5.84 2.25
N LYS A 28 0.47 5.98 0.98
CA LYS A 28 -0.37 7.06 0.45
C LYS A 28 -1.57 6.39 -0.18
N ILE A 29 -2.69 6.46 0.53
CA ILE A 29 -3.91 5.75 0.19
C ILE A 29 -5.06 6.75 0.30
N VAL A 30 -5.94 6.72 -0.70
CA VAL A 30 -7.19 7.47 -0.72
C VAL A 30 -8.29 6.48 -0.97
N VAL A 31 -9.37 6.55 -0.20
CA VAL A 31 -10.60 5.80 -0.48
C VAL A 31 -11.73 6.81 -0.52
N ILE A 32 -12.51 6.76 -1.59
CA ILE A 32 -13.63 7.66 -1.86
C ILE A 32 -14.88 6.80 -1.93
N ASP A 33 -15.86 7.10 -1.07
CA ASP A 33 -17.20 6.53 -1.08
C ASP A 33 -17.23 5.01 -1.30
N ASP A 34 -16.32 4.27 -0.67
CA ASP A 34 -16.15 2.80 -0.76
C ASP A 34 -16.08 2.17 -2.17
N THR A 35 -15.97 2.99 -3.22
CA THR A 35 -16.10 2.59 -4.63
C THR A 35 -14.84 2.83 -5.45
N THR A 36 -14.02 3.80 -5.05
CA THR A 36 -12.75 4.13 -5.72
C THR A 36 -11.63 4.28 -4.71
N ALA A 37 -10.46 3.73 -5.02
CA ALA A 37 -9.27 3.96 -4.23
C ALA A 37 -8.06 4.34 -5.09
N PHE A 38 -7.17 5.15 -4.52
CA PHE A 38 -5.87 5.47 -5.08
C PHE A 38 -4.78 4.94 -4.15
N VAL A 39 -3.80 4.23 -4.72
CA VAL A 39 -2.63 3.71 -3.99
C VAL A 39 -1.37 4.01 -4.78
N GLY A 40 -0.34 4.59 -4.15
CA GLY A 40 0.88 4.93 -4.86
C GLY A 40 1.97 5.58 -4.02
N GLY A 41 2.95 6.18 -4.72
CA GLY A 41 4.05 6.94 -4.12
C GLY A 41 3.77 8.43 -3.96
N ILE A 42 2.89 8.99 -4.81
CA ILE A 42 2.60 10.43 -4.90
C ILE A 42 2.15 10.99 -3.54
N ASN A 43 2.86 12.01 -3.05
CA ASN A 43 2.47 12.76 -1.85
C ASN A 43 1.60 13.95 -2.22
N TYR A 44 0.86 14.47 -1.23
CA TYR A 44 0.17 15.76 -1.36
C TYR A 44 1.16 16.90 -1.17
N SER A 45 1.84 17.28 -2.26
CA SER A 45 2.82 18.36 -2.31
C SER A 45 2.78 19.03 -3.68
N ALA A 46 3.07 20.33 -3.71
CA ALA A 46 3.20 21.10 -4.96
C ALA A 46 4.28 20.50 -5.87
N GLU A 47 5.31 19.87 -5.31
CA GLU A 47 6.41 19.23 -6.05
C GLU A 47 5.95 18.14 -7.03
N HIS A 48 4.77 17.55 -6.84
CA HIS A 48 4.22 16.53 -7.74
C HIS A 48 3.33 17.13 -8.85
N MET A 49 3.13 18.44 -8.87
CA MET A 49 2.35 19.12 -9.91
C MET A 49 3.23 19.39 -11.13
N SER A 50 2.63 19.25 -12.32
CA SER A 50 3.34 19.44 -13.60
C SER A 50 3.82 20.88 -13.83
N ASP A 51 3.19 21.85 -13.16
CA ASP A 51 3.52 23.27 -13.20
C ASP A 51 4.57 23.69 -12.15
N TYR A 52 5.06 22.76 -11.31
CA TYR A 52 6.14 23.04 -10.35
C TYR A 52 7.47 23.40 -11.00
N GLY A 53 7.61 23.12 -12.30
CA GLY A 53 8.80 23.43 -13.08
C GLY A 53 9.81 22.27 -13.12
N PRO A 54 11.09 22.55 -13.43
CA PRO A 54 12.10 21.50 -13.66
C PRO A 54 12.38 20.58 -12.47
N GLU A 55 12.04 21.00 -11.26
CA GLU A 55 12.22 20.22 -10.02
C GLU A 55 11.02 19.33 -9.69
N ALA A 56 10.01 19.27 -10.58
CA ALA A 56 8.84 18.43 -10.40
C ALA A 56 9.22 16.95 -10.23
N LYS A 57 8.66 16.31 -9.21
CA LYS A 57 8.92 14.91 -8.86
C LYS A 57 7.96 14.00 -9.59
N GLN A 58 8.51 13.15 -10.45
CA GLN A 58 7.76 12.08 -11.08
C GLN A 58 7.55 10.93 -10.09
N ASP A 59 6.29 10.52 -9.94
CA ASP A 59 5.89 9.38 -9.11
C ASP A 59 4.60 8.79 -9.71
N TYR A 60 4.21 7.60 -9.26
CA TYR A 60 3.11 6.83 -9.82
C TYR A 60 2.09 6.47 -8.74
N ALA A 61 0.82 6.45 -9.14
CA ALA A 61 -0.27 5.90 -8.37
C ALA A 61 -1.22 5.15 -9.30
N VAL A 62 -1.94 4.18 -8.76
CA VAL A 62 -3.00 3.46 -9.46
C VAL A 62 -4.35 3.85 -8.88
N GLN A 63 -5.31 4.13 -9.77
CA GLN A 63 -6.73 4.15 -9.42
C GLN A 63 -7.27 2.72 -9.55
N VAL A 64 -8.03 2.28 -8.57
CA VAL A 64 -8.69 0.97 -8.57
C VAL A 64 -10.16 1.11 -8.22
N GLU A 65 -10.96 0.25 -8.86
CA GLU A 65 -12.40 0.12 -8.67
C GLU A 65 -12.76 -1.36 -8.50
N GLY A 66 -13.96 -1.62 -7.95
CA GLY A 66 -14.45 -2.95 -7.67
C GLY A 66 -14.03 -3.49 -6.29
N PRO A 67 -14.19 -4.80 -6.04
CA PRO A 67 -14.11 -5.38 -4.69
C PRO A 67 -12.82 -5.10 -3.91
N VAL A 68 -11.70 -4.90 -4.60
CA VAL A 68 -10.41 -4.59 -3.96
C VAL A 68 -10.45 -3.28 -3.16
N VAL A 69 -11.34 -2.35 -3.49
CA VAL A 69 -11.53 -1.09 -2.76
C VAL A 69 -11.98 -1.36 -1.32
N LEU A 70 -12.79 -2.39 -1.10
CA LEU A 70 -13.24 -2.76 0.24
C LEU A 70 -12.11 -3.39 1.06
N ASP A 71 -11.20 -4.13 0.44
CA ASP A 71 -10.00 -4.63 1.12
C ASP A 71 -9.10 -3.48 1.58
N ILE A 72 -8.93 -2.46 0.73
CA ILE A 72 -8.16 -1.24 1.05
C ILE A 72 -8.84 -0.44 2.16
N LEU A 73 -10.16 -0.25 2.06
CA LEU A 73 -10.96 0.44 3.07
C LEU A 73 -10.87 -0.27 4.42
N GLN A 74 -11.04 -1.60 4.42
CA GLN A 74 -10.92 -2.40 5.63
C GLN A 74 -9.54 -2.20 6.25
N PHE A 75 -8.47 -2.32 5.45
CA PHE A 75 -7.12 -2.12 5.93
C PHE A 75 -6.93 -0.75 6.59
N GLU A 76 -7.38 0.34 5.96
CA GLU A 76 -7.29 1.68 6.53
C GLU A 76 -8.04 1.77 7.87
N LEU A 77 -9.29 1.31 7.92
CA LEU A 77 -10.11 1.32 9.13
C LEU A 77 -9.51 0.50 10.28
N GLU A 78 -8.91 -0.65 9.98
CA GLU A 78 -8.22 -1.48 10.97
C GLU A 78 -6.93 -0.85 11.49
N ASN A 79 -6.22 -0.08 10.64
CA ASN A 79 -4.98 0.60 10.97
C ASN A 79 -5.18 1.98 11.64
N LEU A 80 -6.42 2.46 11.76
CA LEU A 80 -6.71 3.69 12.49
C LEU A 80 -6.40 3.54 14.00
N PRO A 81 -5.91 4.59 14.67
CA PRO A 81 -5.80 4.60 16.14
C PRO A 81 -7.17 4.35 16.80
N ASN A 82 -7.19 3.57 17.89
CA ASN A 82 -8.39 3.20 18.65
C ASN A 82 -9.48 2.48 17.82
N SER A 83 -9.08 1.79 16.74
CA SER A 83 -9.97 1.05 15.85
C SER A 83 -10.47 -0.30 16.39
N GLU A 84 -10.35 -0.61 17.67
CA GLU A 84 -10.68 -1.96 18.20
C GLU A 84 -12.13 -2.37 17.88
N THR A 85 -13.06 -1.43 17.96
CA THR A 85 -14.47 -1.59 17.58
C THR A 85 -14.64 -1.79 16.07
N ALA A 86 -13.94 -1.01 15.24
CA ALA A 86 -13.97 -1.13 13.79
C ALA A 86 -13.38 -2.49 13.34
N ARG A 87 -12.25 -2.90 13.90
CA ARG A 87 -11.62 -4.22 13.72
C ARG A 87 -12.60 -5.35 14.04
N ARG A 88 -13.34 -5.26 15.14
CA ARG A 88 -14.30 -6.29 15.56
C ARG A 88 -15.54 -6.36 14.67
N TRP A 89 -16.05 -5.21 14.20
CA TRP A 89 -17.21 -5.15 13.31
C TRP A 89 -16.88 -5.63 11.89
N TRP A 90 -15.76 -5.20 11.31
CA TRP A 90 -15.33 -5.65 9.97
C TRP A 90 -14.90 -7.11 9.94
N ARG A 91 -14.25 -7.61 11.00
CA ARG A 91 -13.98 -9.06 11.15
C ARG A 91 -15.24 -9.92 11.15
N ARG A 92 -16.39 -9.40 11.58
CA ARG A 92 -17.69 -10.10 11.47
C ARG A 92 -18.30 -10.05 10.08
N ARG A 93 -17.97 -9.03 9.29
CA ARG A 93 -18.35 -8.90 7.86
C ARG A 93 -17.49 -9.74 6.94
N ARG A 94 -16.30 -10.15 7.38
CA ARG A 94 -15.52 -11.20 6.70
C ARG A 94 -16.31 -12.49 6.72
N HIS A 95 -16.75 -12.93 5.56
CA HIS A 95 -16.74 -14.34 5.16
C HIS A 95 -17.14 -14.59 3.70
N GLN A 96 -17.45 -13.58 2.89
CA GLN A 96 -17.75 -13.82 1.48
C GLN A 96 -16.89 -12.97 0.55
N PRO A 97 -16.15 -13.58 -0.40
CA PRO A 97 -15.54 -12.85 -1.48
C PRO A 97 -16.66 -12.14 -2.25
N GLU A 98 -16.52 -10.83 -2.45
CA GLU A 98 -17.45 -10.12 -3.30
C GLU A 98 -17.22 -10.52 -4.75
N ILE A 99 -18.30 -10.88 -5.43
CA ILE A 99 -18.26 -11.19 -6.86
C ILE A 99 -18.33 -9.86 -7.60
N ASN A 100 -17.26 -9.52 -8.30
CA ASN A 100 -17.28 -8.38 -9.22
C ASN A 100 -18.20 -8.71 -10.41
N GLN A 101 -19.37 -8.08 -10.47
CA GLN A 101 -20.34 -8.29 -11.55
C GLN A 101 -19.91 -7.61 -12.86
N THR A 102 -19.03 -6.62 -12.79
CA THR A 102 -18.52 -5.85 -13.93
C THR A 102 -16.98 -5.83 -13.87
N PRO A 103 -16.32 -6.98 -14.07
CA PRO A 103 -14.86 -7.06 -14.03
C PRO A 103 -14.25 -6.22 -15.16
N GLY A 104 -13.23 -5.43 -14.81
CA GLY A 104 -12.38 -4.76 -15.79
C GLY A 104 -11.37 -5.71 -16.41
N GLU A 105 -10.35 -5.13 -17.07
CA GLU A 105 -9.33 -5.90 -17.80
C GLU A 105 -8.20 -6.44 -16.90
N ALA A 106 -8.22 -6.14 -15.60
CA ALA A 106 -7.15 -6.50 -14.67
C ALA A 106 -7.67 -7.20 -13.41
N GLN A 107 -6.86 -8.11 -12.88
CA GLN A 107 -7.02 -8.67 -11.55
C GLN A 107 -6.17 -7.87 -10.56
N ALA A 108 -6.76 -7.46 -9.45
CA ALA A 108 -6.08 -6.71 -8.41
C ALA A 108 -6.04 -7.53 -7.10
N LEU A 109 -4.91 -7.46 -6.41
CA LEU A 109 -4.75 -7.96 -5.05
C LEU A 109 -4.09 -6.87 -4.22
N PHE A 110 -4.74 -6.43 -3.14
CA PHE A 110 -4.17 -5.47 -2.24
C PHE A 110 -3.18 -6.15 -1.28
N ILE A 111 -1.93 -5.67 -1.30
CA ILE A 111 -0.83 -6.21 -0.49
C ILE A 111 -0.22 -5.04 0.28
N TRP A 112 0.07 -5.26 1.57
CA TRP A 112 0.74 -4.28 2.40
C TRP A 112 1.91 -4.89 3.15
N ARG A 113 2.71 -4.00 3.75
CA ARG A 113 3.77 -4.38 4.69
C ARG A 113 3.54 -3.74 6.05
N ASP A 114 3.77 -4.50 7.10
CA ASP A 114 3.85 -4.00 8.47
C ASP A 114 5.10 -4.52 9.21
N ASN A 115 5.17 -4.23 10.51
CA ASN A 115 6.29 -4.61 11.37
C ASN A 115 6.04 -5.88 12.19
N GLN A 116 4.91 -6.55 12.00
CA GLN A 116 4.44 -7.70 12.78
C GLN A 116 4.24 -8.90 11.86
N ASP A 117 3.07 -9.04 11.27
CA ASP A 117 2.63 -10.25 10.58
C ASP A 117 2.93 -10.20 9.08
N HIS A 118 2.98 -9.00 8.49
CA HIS A 118 3.11 -8.80 7.04
C HIS A 118 4.48 -8.18 6.69
N ARG A 119 5.58 -8.83 7.09
CA ARG A 119 6.93 -8.21 7.01
C ARG A 119 7.55 -8.20 5.62
N ASP A 120 7.19 -9.17 4.79
CA ASP A 120 7.82 -9.50 3.51
C ASP A 120 6.81 -9.84 2.41
N ASP A 121 5.51 -9.60 2.61
CA ASP A 121 4.47 -10.00 1.65
C ASP A 121 4.60 -9.31 0.29
N ILE A 122 4.96 -8.03 0.28
CA ILE A 122 5.26 -7.30 -0.96
C ILE A 122 6.45 -7.95 -1.69
N GLU A 123 7.53 -8.28 -0.98
CA GLU A 123 8.70 -8.94 -1.57
C GLU A 123 8.35 -10.31 -2.14
N ARG A 124 7.57 -11.12 -1.41
CA ARG A 124 7.12 -12.44 -1.87
C ARG A 124 6.34 -12.36 -3.18
N HIS A 125 5.47 -11.36 -3.33
CA HIS A 125 4.70 -11.18 -4.56
C HIS A 125 5.57 -10.70 -5.72
N TYR A 126 6.53 -9.78 -5.47
CA TYR A 126 7.52 -9.43 -6.49
C TYR A 126 8.33 -10.64 -6.96
N LEU A 127 8.79 -11.49 -6.04
CA LEU A 127 9.51 -12.73 -6.39
C LEU A 127 8.64 -13.64 -7.26
N LYS A 128 7.38 -13.88 -6.86
CA LYS A 128 6.44 -14.70 -7.63
C LYS A 128 6.21 -14.14 -9.04
N MET A 129 6.03 -12.82 -9.16
CA MET A 129 5.86 -12.15 -10.45
C MET A 129 7.10 -12.31 -11.33
N LEU A 130 8.30 -12.06 -10.80
CA LEU A 130 9.55 -12.21 -11.54
C LEU A 130 9.77 -13.66 -12.00
N THR A 131 9.53 -14.65 -11.14
CA THR A 131 9.73 -16.06 -11.49
C THR A 131 8.70 -16.61 -12.49
N SER A 132 7.56 -15.93 -12.67
CA SER A 132 6.49 -16.36 -13.59
C SER A 132 6.42 -15.54 -14.87
N ALA A 133 7.19 -14.44 -14.96
CA ALA A 133 7.28 -13.61 -16.14
C ALA A 133 7.84 -14.40 -17.34
N ARG A 134 7.27 -14.18 -18.53
CA ARG A 134 7.64 -14.92 -19.76
C ARG A 134 8.27 -14.04 -20.84
N ARG A 135 8.14 -12.72 -20.76
CA ARG A 135 8.58 -11.79 -21.82
C ARG A 135 9.37 -10.62 -21.26
N GLU A 136 8.73 -9.78 -20.46
CA GLU A 136 9.33 -8.54 -19.97
C GLU A 136 8.79 -8.19 -18.58
N VAL A 137 9.64 -7.55 -17.78
CA VAL A 137 9.26 -6.92 -16.51
C VAL A 137 9.83 -5.51 -16.48
N ILE A 138 8.95 -4.52 -16.44
CA ILE A 138 9.31 -3.11 -16.30
C ILE A 138 9.27 -2.75 -14.82
N ILE A 139 10.39 -2.24 -14.29
CA ILE A 139 10.50 -1.79 -12.89
C ILE A 139 10.70 -0.28 -12.89
N ALA A 140 9.69 0.45 -12.40
CA ALA A 140 9.79 1.87 -12.11
C ALA A 140 9.86 2.06 -10.58
N ASN A 141 11.03 2.51 -10.08
CA ASN A 141 11.25 2.69 -8.64
C ASN A 141 12.23 3.85 -8.40
N ALA A 142 12.02 4.60 -7.31
CA ALA A 142 12.90 5.70 -6.91
C ALA A 142 14.25 5.20 -6.37
N TYR A 143 14.30 3.96 -5.86
CA TYR A 143 15.50 3.39 -5.26
C TYR A 143 15.68 1.93 -5.65
N PHE A 144 16.92 1.54 -5.96
CA PHE A 144 17.27 0.15 -6.25
C PHE A 144 18.21 -0.41 -5.17
N PHE A 145 17.61 -0.96 -4.11
CA PHE A 145 18.32 -1.66 -3.03
C PHE A 145 17.74 -3.07 -2.79
N PRO A 146 17.87 -3.97 -3.78
CA PRO A 146 17.27 -5.30 -3.70
C PRO A 146 18.00 -6.20 -2.69
N GLY A 147 17.24 -7.05 -2.00
CA GLY A 147 17.81 -8.15 -1.24
C GLY A 147 18.37 -9.26 -2.15
N TYR A 148 19.19 -10.16 -1.59
CA TYR A 148 19.80 -11.26 -2.33
C TYR A 148 18.79 -12.12 -3.12
N ARG A 149 17.62 -12.41 -2.52
CA ARG A 149 16.57 -13.21 -3.15
C ARG A 149 16.01 -12.54 -4.41
N LEU A 150 15.77 -11.23 -4.33
CA LEU A 150 15.23 -10.46 -5.44
C LEU A 150 16.23 -10.37 -6.59
N LEU A 151 17.50 -10.09 -6.29
CA LEU A 151 18.59 -10.11 -7.28
C LEU A 151 18.70 -11.47 -7.98
N HIS A 152 18.65 -12.56 -7.20
CA HIS A 152 18.73 -13.90 -7.76
C HIS A 152 17.54 -14.22 -8.68
N ALA A 153 16.32 -13.82 -8.29
CA ALA A 153 15.12 -13.99 -9.12
C ALA A 153 15.20 -13.17 -10.41
N MET A 154 15.65 -11.92 -10.34
CA MET A 154 15.86 -11.08 -11.53
C MET A 154 16.88 -11.70 -12.48
N ARG A 155 18.01 -12.21 -11.96
CA ARG A 155 19.04 -12.86 -12.76
C ARG A 155 18.54 -14.12 -13.46
N ASN A 156 17.66 -14.90 -12.82
CA ASN A 156 17.12 -16.13 -13.41
C ASN A 156 15.98 -15.86 -14.40
N ALA A 157 15.34 -14.69 -14.33
CA ALA A 157 14.27 -14.28 -15.23
C ALA A 157 14.79 -13.57 -16.50
N ALA A 158 16.02 -13.06 -16.46
CA ALA A 158 16.74 -12.47 -17.59
C ALA A 158 17.41 -13.55 -18.45
#